data_AF-A0AAV9QJD1-F1
#
_entry.id   AF-A0AAV9QJD1-F1
#
_cell.length_a   1.000
_cell.length_b   1.000
_cell.length_c   1.000
_cell.angle_alpha   90.00
_cell.angle_beta   90.00
_cell.angle_gamma   90.00
#
_symmetry.space_group_name_H-M   'P 1'
#
loop_
_entity.id
_entity.type
_entity.pdbx_description
1 polymer ?
#
loop_
_entity_poly.entity_id
_entity_poly.type
_entity_poly.pdbx_seq_one_letter_code
_entity_poly.pdbx_strand_id
1 'polypeptide(L)'
;MSAQLAAGPETVYISSSGSHSEPSDDASESASSDSYQSATAHTLEEAIVSATAPRVKQVLLNICNKNAICRHLASQELLVSTEIQVSATENGGSRKRVRKAFEICCQCEEEYDVLENKETKGLCVYHPGEKYLDVDSDLWDDHDPKCHGNPQDFEDDPEYGEGFMWDCCDEDGTTEGCTTSKHRPAQSKRR
;
A
#
# COMPACT_ATOMS: atom_id res chain seq x y z
N MET A 1 36.37 -35.83 24.73
CA MET A 1 35.74 -36.76 25.69
C MET A 1 34.37 -36.18 26.03
N SER A 2 33.30 -36.92 25.70
CA SER A 2 31.87 -36.80 26.12
C SER A 2 31.23 -35.40 26.08
N ALA A 3 30.07 -35.16 25.49
CA ALA A 3 28.76 -35.81 25.66
C ALA A 3 27.80 -35.16 24.63
N GLN A 4 27.08 -35.90 23.79
CA GLN A 4 25.71 -36.45 23.95
C GLN A 4 24.70 -35.79 22.99
N LEU A 5 23.81 -36.66 22.51
CA LEU A 5 22.84 -36.53 21.42
C LEU A 5 21.44 -36.10 21.90
N ALA A 6 20.62 -35.70 20.91
CA ALA A 6 19.14 -35.83 20.81
C ALA A 6 18.29 -34.84 21.65
N ALA A 7 17.07 -34.43 21.29
CA ALA A 7 16.08 -34.77 20.25
C ALA A 7 15.29 -33.46 19.94
N GLY A 8 14.73 -33.21 18.74
CA GLY A 8 13.47 -33.77 18.25
C GLY A 8 12.25 -32.91 18.68
N PRO A 9 11.50 -32.25 17.78
CA PRO A 9 10.44 -31.29 18.13
C PRO A 9 9.09 -31.95 18.46
N GLU A 10 8.39 -31.38 19.46
CA GLU A 10 7.06 -31.78 19.90
C GLU A 10 5.96 -31.40 18.90
N THR A 11 5.16 -32.39 18.49
CA THR A 11 3.91 -32.22 17.75
C THR A 11 2.74 -32.12 18.72
N VAL A 12 1.99 -31.02 18.68
CA VAL A 12 0.77 -30.83 19.48
C VAL A 12 -0.43 -31.35 18.70
N TYR A 13 -1.16 -32.29 19.31
CA TYR A 13 -2.38 -32.93 18.79
C TYR A 13 -3.60 -32.08 19.18
N ILE A 14 -4.36 -31.62 18.18
CA ILE A 14 -5.64 -30.91 18.38
C ILE A 14 -6.76 -31.95 18.47
N SER A 15 -7.37 -32.07 19.64
CA SER A 15 -8.56 -32.89 19.86
C SER A 15 -9.82 -32.04 19.65
N SER A 16 -10.51 -32.25 18.52
CA SER A 16 -11.89 -31.83 18.31
C SER A 16 -12.84 -32.84 18.93
N SER A 17 -13.65 -32.42 19.89
CA SER A 17 -14.82 -33.17 20.37
C SER A 17 -16.08 -32.43 19.99
N GLY A 18 -16.80 -32.98 19.01
CA GLY A 18 -18.18 -32.60 18.71
C GLY A 18 -19.15 -33.24 19.70
N SER A 19 -20.23 -32.52 19.99
CA SER A 19 -21.38 -33.05 20.74
C SER A 19 -22.68 -32.58 20.09
N HIS A 20 -23.44 -33.59 19.65
CA HIS A 20 -24.79 -33.58 19.13
C HIS A 20 -25.84 -33.28 20.22
N SER A 21 -26.91 -32.56 19.85
CA SER A 21 -28.28 -32.82 20.33
C SER A 21 -29.29 -31.97 19.56
N GLU A 22 -30.25 -32.61 18.89
CA GLU A 22 -31.45 -32.00 18.28
C GLU A 22 -32.68 -32.08 19.25
N PRO A 23 -33.94 -31.76 18.84
CA PRO A 23 -34.69 -30.64 19.38
C PRO A 23 -35.95 -31.09 20.14
N SER A 24 -36.61 -30.16 20.83
CA SER A 24 -37.89 -30.40 21.48
C SER A 24 -38.82 -29.20 21.31
N ASP A 25 -39.96 -29.46 20.67
CA ASP A 25 -41.13 -28.59 20.50
C ASP A 25 -41.85 -28.37 21.85
N ASP A 26 -42.30 -27.14 22.15
CA ASP A 26 -43.71 -26.81 22.48
C ASP A 26 -43.92 -25.29 22.70
N ALA A 27 -44.99 -24.79 22.07
CA ALA A 27 -45.80 -23.58 22.28
C ALA A 27 -45.22 -22.28 22.89
N SER A 28 -45.42 -21.17 22.16
CA SER A 28 -46.51 -20.21 22.47
C SER A 28 -46.39 -18.93 21.64
N GLU A 29 -47.50 -18.55 21.02
CA GLU A 29 -47.66 -17.26 20.34
C GLU A 29 -47.55 -16.11 21.35
N SER A 30 -46.60 -15.21 21.12
CA SER A 30 -46.69 -13.84 21.60
C SER A 30 -46.10 -12.91 20.55
N ALA A 31 -46.99 -12.21 19.87
CA ALA A 31 -46.64 -11.04 19.09
C ALA A 31 -46.01 -10.01 20.04
N SER A 32 -44.70 -9.80 19.91
CA SER A 32 -44.00 -8.67 20.52
C SER A 32 -43.15 -8.00 19.46
N SER A 33 -43.64 -6.80 19.15
CA SER A 33 -43.03 -5.70 18.45
C SER A 33 -41.54 -5.54 18.77
N ASP A 34 -40.68 -6.12 17.95
CA ASP A 34 -39.25 -5.77 17.88
C ASP A 34 -38.73 -5.86 16.44
N SER A 35 -39.41 -5.17 15.54
CA SER A 35 -38.73 -4.54 14.40
C SER A 35 -38.36 -3.11 14.79
N TYR A 36 -37.61 -2.99 15.90
CA TYR A 36 -36.75 -1.84 16.10
C TYR A 36 -35.90 -1.75 14.85
N GLN A 37 -36.10 -0.65 14.13
CA GLN A 37 -35.26 -0.23 13.03
C GLN A 37 -33.82 -0.48 13.47
N SER A 38 -33.16 -1.45 12.83
CA SER A 38 -31.70 -1.47 12.78
C SER A 38 -31.34 -0.20 12.01
N ALA A 39 -31.35 0.93 12.72
CA ALA A 39 -30.62 2.09 12.33
C ALA A 39 -29.19 1.57 12.24
N THR A 40 -28.74 1.38 11.01
CA THR A 40 -27.37 0.97 10.70
C THR A 40 -26.44 1.98 11.34
N ALA A 41 -26.05 1.71 12.59
CA ALA A 41 -25.10 2.53 13.31
C ALA A 41 -23.77 2.29 12.62
N HIS A 42 -23.40 3.20 11.73
CA HIS A 42 -22.11 3.15 11.07
C HIS A 42 -21.01 3.18 12.14
N THR A 43 -20.10 2.22 12.04
CA THR A 43 -18.93 2.16 12.91
C THR A 43 -17.95 3.30 12.57
N LEU A 44 -17.05 3.62 13.49
CA LEU A 44 -16.00 4.61 13.22
C LEU A 44 -15.10 4.12 12.08
N GLU A 45 -14.83 2.81 12.05
CA GLU A 45 -14.03 2.11 11.05
C GLU A 45 -14.65 2.25 9.66
N GLU A 46 -15.95 1.99 9.50
CA GLU A 46 -16.67 2.20 8.25
C GLU A 46 -16.59 3.66 7.78
N ALA A 47 -16.75 4.61 8.69
CA ALA A 47 -16.67 6.03 8.38
C ALA A 47 -15.26 6.46 7.94
N ILE A 48 -14.20 5.85 8.48
CA ILE A 48 -12.82 6.12 8.08
C ILE A 48 -12.53 5.52 6.70
N VAL A 49 -12.91 4.26 6.47
CA VAL A 49 -12.65 3.54 5.21
C VAL A 49 -13.39 4.17 4.04
N SER A 50 -14.63 4.63 4.26
CA SER A 50 -15.43 5.29 3.22
C SER A 50 -15.11 6.78 3.02
N ALA A 51 -14.34 7.41 3.92
CA ALA A 51 -14.02 8.83 3.82
C ALA A 51 -12.99 9.10 2.72
N THR A 52 -13.14 10.26 2.07
CA THR A 52 -12.16 10.72 1.08
C THR A 52 -10.81 11.06 1.73
N ALA A 53 -9.70 10.90 1.01
CA ALA A 53 -8.37 11.21 1.53
C ALA A 53 -8.22 12.64 2.10
N PRO A 54 -8.78 13.71 1.48
CA PRO A 54 -8.77 15.04 2.08
C PRO A 54 -9.52 15.12 3.41
N ARG A 55 -10.64 14.40 3.53
CA ARG A 55 -11.42 14.35 4.78
C ARG A 55 -10.64 13.67 5.89
N VAL A 56 -10.02 12.53 5.63
CA VAL A 56 -9.19 11.80 6.61
C VAL A 56 -8.02 12.67 7.07
N LYS A 57 -7.29 13.30 6.12
CA LYS A 57 -6.19 14.23 6.44
C LYS A 57 -6.64 15.37 7.34
N GLN A 58 -7.78 15.99 7.04
CA GLN A 58 -8.31 17.09 7.85
C GLN A 58 -8.71 16.64 9.26
N VAL A 59 -9.38 15.49 9.39
CA VAL A 59 -9.78 14.93 10.69
C VAL A 59 -8.54 14.60 11.53
N LEU A 60 -7.54 13.93 10.96
CA LEU A 60 -6.28 13.60 11.66
C LEU A 60 -5.56 14.86 12.15
N LEU A 61 -5.43 15.88 11.29
CA LEU A 61 -4.83 17.17 11.68
C LEU A 61 -5.60 17.82 12.83
N ASN A 62 -6.94 17.83 12.76
CA ASN A 62 -7.79 18.39 13.80
C ASN A 62 -7.60 17.66 15.14
N ILE A 63 -7.52 16.33 15.13
CA ILE A 63 -7.31 15.51 16.34
C ILE A 63 -5.91 15.78 16.93
N CYS A 64 -4.86 15.80 16.10
CA CYS A 64 -3.50 16.13 16.53
C CYS A 64 -3.36 17.55 17.09
N ASN A 65 -4.18 18.50 16.62
CA ASN A 65 -4.22 19.86 17.14
C ASN A 65 -4.92 19.96 18.50
N LYS A 66 -5.86 19.07 18.80
CA LYS A 66 -6.63 19.08 20.05
C LYS A 66 -6.03 18.21 21.15
N ASN A 67 -5.26 17.18 20.80
CA ASN A 67 -4.76 16.19 21.75
C ASN A 67 -3.27 15.87 21.53
N ALA A 68 -2.45 16.12 22.55
CA ALA A 68 -1.01 15.89 22.51
C ALA A 68 -0.63 14.41 22.39
N ILE A 69 -1.41 13.49 22.98
CA ILE A 69 -1.21 12.05 22.86
C ILE A 69 -1.44 11.63 21.40
N CYS A 70 -2.53 12.07 20.79
CA CYS A 70 -2.79 11.78 19.38
C CYS A 70 -1.70 12.34 18.46
N ARG A 71 -1.20 13.55 18.73
CA ARG A 71 -0.06 14.11 18.01
C ARG A 71 1.19 13.25 18.15
N HIS A 72 1.48 12.77 19.35
CA HIS A 72 2.63 11.92 19.61
C HIS A 72 2.53 10.60 18.84
N LEU A 73 1.40 9.91 18.94
CA LEU A 73 1.14 8.66 18.21
C LEU A 73 1.24 8.86 16.70
N ALA A 74 0.57 9.88 16.14
CA ALA A 74 0.68 10.18 14.72
C ALA A 74 2.11 10.52 14.28
N SER A 75 2.90 11.14 15.16
CA SER A 75 4.32 11.43 14.88
C SER A 75 5.18 10.17 14.87
N GLN A 76 4.86 9.15 15.68
CA GLN A 76 5.56 7.88 15.68
C GLN A 76 5.31 7.08 14.40
N GLU A 77 4.09 7.15 13.87
CA GLU A 77 3.71 6.44 12.64
C GLU A 77 4.17 7.16 11.36
N LEU A 78 4.03 8.48 11.30
CA LEU A 78 4.23 9.24 10.05
C LEU A 78 5.61 9.87 9.90
N LEU A 79 6.45 9.81 10.93
CA LEU A 79 7.78 10.44 10.93
C LEU A 79 8.86 9.48 11.37
N VAL A 80 10.03 9.60 10.73
CA VAL A 80 11.24 8.84 11.11
C VAL A 80 12.35 9.81 11.48
N SER A 81 13.20 9.37 12.40
CA SER A 81 14.42 10.10 12.75
C SER A 81 15.57 9.55 11.91
N THR A 82 16.10 10.37 10.99
CA THR A 82 17.32 10.02 10.26
C THR A 82 18.52 10.67 10.91
N GLU A 83 19.50 9.86 11.28
CA GLU A 83 20.81 10.34 11.73
C GLU A 83 21.64 10.76 10.51
N ILE A 84 21.99 12.04 10.42
CA ILE A 84 22.94 12.53 9.43
C ILE A 84 24.29 12.59 10.13
N GLN A 85 25.20 11.69 9.76
CA GLN A 85 26.61 11.78 10.11
C GLN A 85 27.20 12.97 9.34
N VAL A 86 27.22 14.15 9.95
CA VAL A 86 27.96 15.29 9.39
C VAL A 86 29.42 15.06 9.71
N SER A 87 30.27 15.00 8.68
CA SER A 87 31.72 14.85 8.82
C SER A 87 32.27 15.92 9.76
N ALA A 88 33.03 15.45 10.74
CA ALA A 88 33.45 16.21 11.91
C ALA A 88 34.32 17.43 11.54
N THR A 89 33.74 18.63 11.59
CA THR A 89 34.46 19.83 12.02
C THR A 89 34.04 20.12 13.45
N GLU A 90 34.79 19.56 14.39
CA GLU A 90 35.12 20.05 15.74
C GLU A 90 34.11 20.97 16.45
N ASN A 91 32.85 20.53 16.52
CA ASN A 91 31.85 20.83 17.57
C ASN A 91 30.52 20.08 17.28
N GLY A 92 30.61 18.89 16.67
CA GLY A 92 29.52 18.21 15.99
C GLY A 92 28.59 17.41 16.90
N GLY A 93 27.60 18.07 17.50
CA GLY A 93 26.41 17.36 17.99
C GLY A 93 25.64 16.77 16.80
N SER A 94 25.40 15.45 16.80
CA SER A 94 24.55 14.78 15.83
C SER A 94 23.12 15.33 15.93
N ARG A 95 22.72 16.18 14.96
CA ARG A 95 21.34 16.68 14.89
C ARG A 95 20.49 15.62 14.20
N LYS A 96 19.62 14.96 14.97
CA LYS A 96 18.58 14.09 14.43
C LYS A 96 17.64 14.94 13.58
N ARG A 97 17.57 14.66 12.27
CA ARG A 97 16.61 15.30 11.39
C ARG A 97 15.38 14.40 11.30
N VAL A 98 14.24 14.92 11.72
CA VAL A 98 12.95 14.25 11.53
C VAL A 98 12.51 14.43 10.09
N ARG A 99 12.08 13.34 9.44
CA ARG A 99 11.57 13.31 8.06
C ARG A 99 10.26 12.53 8.02
N LYS A 100 9.56 12.58 6.88
CA LYS A 100 8.40 11.72 6.64
C LYS A 100 8.83 10.26 6.62
N ALA A 101 7.99 9.37 7.14
CA ALA A 101 8.20 7.93 7.06
C ALA A 101 7.98 7.41 5.64
N PHE A 102 7.00 7.97 4.95
CA PHE A 102 6.62 7.59 3.59
C PHE A 102 6.75 8.76 2.62
N GLU A 103 7.22 8.48 1.41
CA GLU A 103 7.36 9.43 0.30
C GLU A 103 6.92 8.77 -1.02
N ILE A 104 6.61 9.57 -2.04
CA ILE A 104 6.26 9.09 -3.38
C ILE A 104 7.49 9.14 -4.28
N CYS A 105 7.78 8.04 -4.97
CA CYS A 105 8.90 7.93 -5.88
C CYS A 105 8.64 8.72 -7.18
N CYS A 106 9.63 9.44 -7.70
CA CYS A 106 9.51 10.15 -8.97
C CYS A 106 9.78 9.26 -10.20
N GLN A 107 10.00 7.96 -10.01
CA GLN A 107 10.39 7.04 -11.09
C GLN A 107 9.32 5.96 -11.29
N CYS A 108 8.91 5.29 -10.21
CA CYS A 108 7.81 4.31 -10.26
C CYS A 108 6.47 4.86 -9.77
N GLU A 109 6.41 6.10 -9.29
CA GLU A 109 5.19 6.76 -8.76
C GLU A 109 4.54 6.09 -7.53
N GLU A 110 5.14 5.03 -7.01
CA GLU A 110 4.68 4.34 -5.81
C GLU A 110 5.12 5.02 -4.51
N GLU A 111 4.31 4.81 -3.46
CA GLU A 111 4.68 5.15 -2.08
C GLU A 111 5.73 4.16 -1.55
N TYR A 112 6.76 4.68 -0.88
CA TYR A 112 7.82 3.86 -0.29
C TYR A 112 8.14 4.29 1.14
N ASP A 113 8.56 3.33 1.96
CA ASP A 113 9.13 3.58 3.29
C ASP A 113 10.58 4.08 3.19
N VAL A 114 10.86 5.23 3.82
CA VAL A 114 12.16 5.90 3.78
C VAL A 114 13.26 5.11 4.48
N LEU A 115 12.95 4.40 5.56
CA LEU A 115 13.91 3.54 6.26
C LEU A 115 14.18 2.27 5.46
N GLU A 116 13.14 1.63 4.92
CA GLU A 116 13.30 0.43 4.10
C GLU A 116 14.16 0.72 2.85
N ASN A 117 13.87 1.82 2.15
CA ASN A 117 14.65 2.25 0.98
C ASN A 117 16.11 2.64 1.34
N LYS A 118 16.40 2.95 2.61
CA LYS A 118 17.77 3.17 3.06
C LYS A 118 18.53 1.84 3.22
N GLU A 119 17.90 0.84 3.80
CA GLU A 119 18.54 -0.44 4.13
C GLU A 119 18.58 -1.39 2.92
N THR A 120 17.53 -1.43 2.12
CA THR A 120 17.41 -2.33 0.97
C THR A 120 17.76 -1.61 -0.33
N LYS A 121 18.36 -2.34 -1.28
CA LYS A 121 18.64 -1.85 -2.64
C LYS A 121 17.68 -2.52 -3.62
N GLY A 122 17.37 -1.82 -4.71
CA GLY A 122 16.57 -2.41 -5.80
C GLY A 122 15.06 -2.48 -5.53
N LEU A 123 14.55 -1.70 -4.56
CA LEU A 123 13.11 -1.63 -4.28
C LEU A 123 12.33 -0.88 -5.37
N CYS A 124 12.96 0.09 -6.02
CA CYS A 124 12.31 0.85 -7.09
C CYS A 124 12.53 0.14 -8.41
N VAL A 125 11.45 -0.40 -8.97
CA VAL A 125 11.42 -1.06 -10.29
C VAL A 125 10.63 -0.17 -11.24
N TYR A 126 11.22 0.24 -12.37
CA TYR A 126 10.58 1.16 -13.30
C TYR A 126 11.18 1.04 -14.70
N HIS A 127 10.44 1.51 -15.69
CA HIS A 127 10.93 1.72 -17.06
C HIS A 127 11.49 3.16 -17.17
N PRO A 128 12.77 3.34 -17.52
CA PRO A 128 13.34 4.68 -17.74
C PRO A 128 12.96 5.30 -19.09
N GLY A 129 12.33 4.49 -19.95
CA GLY A 129 11.91 4.81 -21.30
C GLY A 129 10.53 5.44 -21.40
N GLU A 130 10.10 5.71 -22.62
CA GLU A 130 8.73 6.11 -22.95
C GLU A 130 7.97 4.91 -23.53
N LYS A 131 6.69 4.82 -23.17
CA LYS A 131 5.78 3.82 -23.74
C LYS A 131 5.28 4.34 -25.09
N TYR A 132 5.16 3.46 -26.08
CA TYR A 132 4.71 3.79 -27.42
C TYR A 132 3.77 2.73 -27.98
N LEU A 133 2.90 3.13 -28.91
CA LEU A 133 1.94 2.24 -29.54
C LEU A 133 2.68 1.21 -30.42
N ASP A 134 2.46 -0.06 -30.15
CA ASP A 134 2.91 -1.14 -31.02
C ASP A 134 1.91 -1.28 -32.17
N VAL A 135 2.19 -0.62 -33.29
CA VAL A 135 1.32 -0.65 -34.47
C VAL A 135 1.21 -2.03 -35.13
N ASP A 136 2.12 -2.94 -34.81
CA ASP A 136 2.16 -4.29 -35.34
C ASP A 136 1.51 -5.31 -34.37
N SER A 137 0.95 -4.87 -33.24
CA SER A 137 0.27 -5.73 -32.28
C SER A 137 -1.11 -6.16 -32.79
N ASP A 138 -1.38 -7.47 -32.73
CA ASP A 138 -2.65 -8.11 -33.08
C ASP A 138 -3.87 -7.48 -32.36
N LEU A 139 -3.64 -6.81 -31.23
CA LEU A 139 -4.67 -6.12 -30.45
C LEU A 139 -5.33 -4.97 -31.25
N TRP A 140 -4.61 -4.39 -32.21
CA TRP A 140 -5.08 -3.26 -33.00
C TRP A 140 -5.62 -3.62 -34.39
N ASP A 141 -5.49 -4.88 -34.83
CA ASP A 141 -5.89 -5.32 -36.18
C ASP A 141 -7.36 -5.01 -36.51
N ASP A 142 -8.25 -5.20 -35.53
CA ASP A 142 -9.69 -4.96 -35.65
C ASP A 142 -10.13 -3.60 -35.05
N HIS A 143 -9.18 -2.77 -34.58
CA HIS A 143 -9.50 -1.52 -33.91
C HIS A 143 -9.81 -0.40 -34.91
N ASP A 144 -11.07 0.06 -34.93
CA ASP A 144 -11.47 1.25 -35.69
C ASP A 144 -11.46 2.52 -34.81
N PRO A 145 -10.54 3.49 -35.06
CA PRO A 145 -10.46 4.71 -34.27
C PRO A 145 -11.73 5.58 -34.31
N LYS A 146 -12.59 5.42 -35.32
CA LYS A 146 -13.88 6.15 -35.39
C LYS A 146 -14.94 5.58 -34.46
N CYS A 147 -14.85 4.30 -34.14
CA CYS A 147 -15.80 3.60 -33.29
C CYS A 147 -15.30 3.52 -31.84
N HIS A 148 -14.00 3.30 -31.67
CA HIS A 148 -13.41 2.97 -30.38
C HIS A 148 -12.51 4.08 -29.82
N GLY A 149 -12.13 5.08 -30.60
CA GLY A 149 -11.20 6.15 -30.17
C GLY A 149 -9.76 5.88 -30.61
N ASN A 150 -8.88 6.87 -30.44
CA ASN A 150 -7.51 6.76 -30.91
C ASN A 150 -6.72 5.73 -30.06
N PRO A 151 -6.05 4.73 -30.67
CA PRO A 151 -5.21 3.76 -29.94
C PRO A 151 -4.28 4.41 -28.91
N GLN A 152 -3.66 5.54 -29.25
CA GLN A 152 -2.73 6.24 -28.36
C GLN A 152 -3.37 6.71 -27.04
N ASP A 153 -4.69 6.93 -27.01
CA ASP A 153 -5.38 7.39 -25.80
C ASP A 153 -5.54 6.26 -24.75
N PHE A 154 -5.22 5.01 -25.10
CA PHE A 154 -5.31 3.82 -24.23
C PHE A 154 -4.00 3.45 -23.52
N GLU A 155 -2.97 4.30 -23.56
CA GLU A 155 -1.62 4.02 -23.03
C GLU A 155 -1.60 3.65 -21.53
N ASP A 156 -2.46 4.31 -20.75
CA ASP A 156 -2.62 4.10 -19.31
C ASP A 156 -3.69 3.04 -18.96
N ASP A 157 -4.35 2.46 -19.97
CA ASP A 157 -5.38 1.44 -19.77
C ASP A 157 -4.73 0.04 -19.66
N PRO A 158 -4.85 -0.65 -18.52
CA PRO A 158 -4.25 -1.97 -18.36
C PRO A 158 -4.80 -3.03 -19.32
N GLU A 159 -6.02 -2.87 -19.84
CA GLU A 159 -6.60 -3.82 -20.80
C GLU A 159 -5.91 -3.76 -22.18
N TYR A 160 -5.38 -2.60 -22.54
CA TYR A 160 -4.68 -2.38 -23.80
C TYR A 160 -3.15 -2.43 -23.65
N GLY A 161 -2.64 -2.76 -22.46
CA GLY A 161 -1.21 -2.69 -22.16
C GLY A 161 -0.32 -3.49 -23.12
N GLU A 162 -0.79 -4.65 -23.59
CA GLU A 162 -0.09 -5.50 -24.58
C GLU A 162 -0.01 -4.85 -25.98
N GLY A 163 -0.83 -3.84 -26.26
CA GLY A 163 -0.79 -3.05 -27.49
C GLY A 163 0.25 -1.92 -27.46
N PHE A 164 1.02 -1.81 -26.39
CA PHE A 164 2.10 -0.83 -26.24
C PHE A 164 3.42 -1.53 -25.93
N MET A 165 4.52 -0.84 -26.22
CA MET A 165 5.87 -1.29 -25.90
C MET A 165 6.66 -0.20 -25.19
N TRP A 166 7.68 -0.61 -24.44
CA TRP A 166 8.64 0.29 -23.80
C TRP A 166 9.92 0.41 -24.62
N ASP A 167 10.35 1.62 -24.95
CA ASP A 167 11.56 1.85 -25.77
C ASP A 167 12.88 1.53 -25.04
N CYS A 168 12.83 1.36 -23.72
CA CYS A 168 14.01 1.06 -22.91
C CYS A 168 14.42 -0.41 -22.94
N CYS A 169 13.50 -1.33 -23.22
CA CYS A 169 13.74 -2.77 -23.19
C CYS A 169 13.02 -3.58 -24.27
N ASP A 170 12.20 -2.92 -25.11
CA ASP A 170 11.40 -3.55 -26.17
C ASP A 170 10.46 -4.64 -25.65
N GLU A 171 10.04 -4.51 -24.39
CA GLU A 171 9.03 -5.38 -23.76
C GLU A 171 7.66 -4.70 -23.81
N ASP A 172 6.60 -5.50 -23.72
CA ASP A 172 5.22 -5.00 -23.77
C ASP A 172 4.87 -4.11 -22.58
N GLY A 173 3.80 -3.33 -22.74
CA GLY A 173 3.34 -2.33 -21.79
C GLY A 173 2.79 -2.87 -20.48
N THR A 174 2.63 -4.19 -20.33
CA THR A 174 2.22 -4.88 -19.10
C THR A 174 3.40 -5.35 -18.25
N THR A 175 4.61 -5.37 -18.83
CA THR A 175 5.80 -5.85 -18.13
C THR A 175 6.23 -4.95 -16.97
N GLU A 176 6.74 -5.58 -15.90
CA GLU A 176 7.38 -4.87 -14.81
C GLU A 176 8.62 -4.10 -15.30
N GLY A 177 8.98 -3.03 -14.59
CA GLY A 177 10.08 -2.15 -14.96
C GLY A 177 11.41 -2.86 -15.22
N CYS A 178 12.10 -2.51 -16.31
CA CYS A 178 13.37 -3.13 -16.68
C CYS A 178 14.58 -2.64 -15.86
N THR A 179 14.43 -1.57 -15.06
CA THR A 179 15.49 -0.98 -14.26
C THR A 179 15.17 -1.02 -12.77
N THR A 180 16.16 -1.44 -11.97
CA THR A 180 16.06 -1.45 -10.50
C THR A 180 16.96 -0.41 -9.87
N SER A 181 16.45 0.32 -8.88
CA SER A 181 17.22 1.32 -8.14
C SER A 181 16.68 1.55 -6.73
N LYS A 182 17.16 2.60 -6.06
CA LYS A 182 16.53 3.10 -4.82
C LYS A 182 15.48 4.14 -5.19
N HIS A 183 14.35 4.15 -4.49
CA HIS A 183 13.33 5.17 -4.71
C HIS A 183 13.92 6.57 -4.47
N ARG A 184 13.45 7.53 -5.26
CA ARG A 184 13.86 8.94 -5.18
C ARG A 184 12.62 9.78 -4.94
N PRO A 185 12.63 10.70 -3.96
CA PRO A 185 11.47 11.53 -3.70
C PRO A 185 11.18 12.44 -4.89
N ALA A 186 9.90 12.62 -5.21
CA ALA A 186 9.45 13.71 -6.05
C ALA A 186 10.03 15.04 -5.55
N GLN A 187 10.78 15.74 -6.40
CA GLN A 187 11.38 17.01 -6.02
C GLN A 187 10.26 18.01 -5.70
N SER A 188 10.08 18.32 -4.42
CA SER A 188 9.25 19.46 -4.05
C SER A 188 9.86 20.72 -4.66
N LYS A 189 9.15 21.39 -5.58
CA LYS A 189 9.48 22.76 -5.97
C LYS A 189 9.53 23.57 -4.69
N ARG A 190 10.72 24.00 -4.27
CA ARG A 190 10.89 24.88 -3.12
C ARG A 190 10.11 26.15 -3.45
N ARG A 191 9.01 26.35 -2.73
CA ARG A 191 8.15 27.53 -2.86
C ARG A 191 8.68 28.66 -1.99
#